data_AF-X1KNT5-F1
#
_entry.id   AF-X1KNT5-F1
#
_cell.length_a   1.000
_cell.length_b   1.000
_cell.length_c   1.000
_cell.angle_alpha   90.00
_cell.angle_beta   90.00
_cell.angle_gamma   90.00
#
_symmetry.space_group_name_H-M   'P 1'
#
loop_
_entity.id
_entity.type
_entity.pdbx_description
1 polymer ?
#
loop_
_entity_poly.entity_id
_entity_poly.type
_entity_poly.pdbx_seq_one_letter_code
_entity_poly.pdbx_strand_id
1 'polypeptide(L)'
;GWITLSNPLGPLSISTEAISKFIQRTGEKMEEVTGAKIKIKPAKEGVESYVTLSAHGEAEGGVPRLVNDFQEMVKKYLVEQVGIPDVKKVEVRVTKIF
;
A
#
# COMPACT_ATOMS: atom_id res chain seq x y z
N GLY A 1 -11.22 5.77 8.17
CA GLY A 1 -12.46 5.56 7.41
C GLY A 1 -12.70 4.07 7.18
N TRP A 2 -13.77 3.74 6.48
CA TRP A 2 -14.15 2.36 6.17
C TRP A 2 -14.30 2.18 4.66
N ILE A 3 -14.03 0.97 4.19
CA ILE A 3 -14.33 0.54 2.82
C ILE A 3 -15.37 -0.57 2.94
N THR A 4 -16.49 -0.42 2.25
CA THR A 4 -17.53 -1.46 2.16
C THR A 4 -17.36 -2.19 0.84
N LEU A 5 -17.19 -3.51 0.92
CA LEU A 5 -17.06 -4.41 -0.21
C LEU A 5 -18.36 -5.19 -0.37
N SER A 6 -18.79 -5.35 -1.62
CA SER A 6 -19.89 -6.23 -1.98
C SER A 6 -19.43 -7.69 -1.88
N ASN A 7 -20.15 -8.49 -1.11
CA ASN A 7 -19.86 -9.90 -0.91
C ASN A 7 -21.17 -10.71 -0.95
N PRO A 8 -21.20 -11.92 -1.54
CA PRO A 8 -22.44 -12.70 -1.70
C PRO A 8 -23.20 -12.99 -0.41
N LEU A 9 -22.51 -13.05 0.73
CA LEU A 9 -23.11 -13.29 2.05
C LEU A 9 -23.54 -12.00 2.77
N GLY A 10 -23.44 -10.84 2.10
CA GLY A 10 -23.71 -9.52 2.65
C GLY A 10 -22.48 -8.61 2.64
N PRO A 11 -22.68 -7.29 2.78
CA PRO A 11 -21.62 -6.30 2.69
C PRO A 11 -20.59 -6.46 3.81
N LEU A 12 -19.31 -6.42 3.46
CA LEU A 12 -18.19 -6.46 4.41
C LEU A 12 -17.58 -5.08 4.53
N SER A 13 -17.48 -4.55 5.76
CA SER A 13 -16.83 -3.26 6.02
C SER A 13 -15.46 -3.46 6.66
N ILE A 14 -14.42 -2.94 6.03
CA ILE A 14 -13.03 -3.05 6.50
C ILE A 14 -12.48 -1.66 6.84
N SER A 15 -11.78 -1.55 7.97
CA SER A 15 -11.12 -0.31 8.35
C SER A 15 -9.94 -0.01 7.42
N THR A 16 -9.93 1.19 6.85
CA THR A 16 -8.79 1.72 6.08
C THR A 16 -7.49 1.75 6.89
N GLU A 17 -7.58 1.91 8.21
CA GLU A 17 -6.42 1.89 9.11
C GLU A 17 -5.87 0.46 9.28
N ALA A 18 -6.75 -0.53 9.38
CA ALA A 18 -6.35 -1.93 9.46
C ALA A 18 -5.61 -2.37 8.18
N ILE A 19 -6.15 -1.99 7.02
CA ILE A 19 -5.50 -2.23 5.72
C ILE A 19 -4.13 -1.52 5.66
N SER A 20 -4.08 -0.24 6.06
CA SER A 20 -2.84 0.53 6.05
C SER A 20 -1.76 -0.14 6.91
N LYS A 21 -2.09 -0.56 8.14
CA LYS A 21 -1.17 -1.25 9.05
C LYS A 21 -0.72 -2.61 8.51
N PHE A 22 -1.63 -3.35 7.87
CA PHE A 22 -1.32 -4.65 7.29
C PHE A 22 -0.28 -4.55 6.17
N ILE A 23 -0.48 -3.63 5.24
CA ILE A 23 0.46 -3.43 4.12
C ILE A 23 1.78 -2.82 4.65
N GLN A 24 1.72 -1.92 5.63
CA GLN A 24 2.91 -1.28 6.21
C GLN A 24 3.85 -2.33 6.81
N ARG A 25 3.31 -3.26 7.60
CA ARG A 25 4.09 -4.37 8.20
C ARG A 25 4.74 -5.29 7.17
N THR A 26 4.23 -5.31 5.95
CA THR A 26 4.84 -6.08 4.86
C THR A 26 5.98 -5.28 4.23
N GLY A 27 5.75 -4.01 3.91
CA GLY A 27 6.77 -3.14 3.31
C GLY A 27 7.98 -2.92 4.21
N GLU A 28 7.79 -2.84 5.53
CA GLU A 28 8.89 -2.69 6.51
C GLU A 28 9.78 -3.94 6.65
N LYS A 29 9.43 -5.06 5.99
CA LYS A 29 10.28 -6.27 5.95
C LYS A 29 11.25 -6.28 4.77
N MET A 30 11.14 -5.34 3.84
CA MET A 30 12.08 -5.21 2.73
C MET A 30 13.39 -4.64 3.27
N GLU A 31 14.51 -5.26 2.91
CA GLU A 31 15.84 -4.95 3.43
C GLU A 31 16.23 -3.48 3.19
N GLU A 32 15.81 -2.93 2.06
CA GLU A 32 16.15 -1.57 1.64
C GLU A 32 15.30 -0.50 2.33
N VAL A 33 14.34 -0.87 3.18
CA VAL A 33 13.35 0.05 3.78
C VAL A 33 13.66 0.28 5.25
N THR A 34 13.92 1.54 5.61
CA THR A 34 14.09 1.97 7.01
C THR A 34 12.79 2.44 7.64
N GLY A 35 11.78 2.74 6.83
CA GLY A 35 10.45 3.08 7.33
C GLY A 35 9.45 3.25 6.21
N ALA A 36 8.22 2.81 6.45
CA ALA A 36 7.11 2.98 5.53
C ALA A 36 5.90 3.54 6.26
N LYS A 37 5.16 4.44 5.59
CA LYS A 37 3.85 4.90 6.06
C LYS A 37 2.87 4.81 4.93
N ILE A 38 1.76 4.11 5.18
CA ILE A 38 0.73 3.86 4.17
C ILE A 38 -0.56 4.54 4.62
N LYS A 39 -1.24 5.18 3.67
CA LYS A 39 -2.54 5.78 3.87
C LYS A 39 -3.48 5.35 2.78
N ILE A 40 -4.53 4.63 3.16
CA ILE A 40 -5.61 4.25 2.27
C ILE A 40 -6.75 5.26 2.38
N LYS A 41 -7.27 5.71 1.23
CA LYS A 41 -8.46 6.54 1.13
C LYS A 41 -9.54 5.86 0.28
N PRO A 42 -10.81 5.88 0.70
CA PRO A 42 -11.91 5.51 -0.18
C PRO A 42 -11.99 6.48 -1.37
N ALA A 43 -12.29 5.94 -2.55
CA ALA A 43 -12.65 6.72 -3.74
C ALA A 43 -14.12 6.46 -4.12
N LYS A 44 -14.66 7.16 -5.13
CA LYS A 44 -16.04 6.91 -5.64
C LYS A 44 -16.26 5.44 -5.99
N GLU A 45 -15.24 4.81 -6.55
CA GLU A 45 -15.17 3.38 -6.84
C GLU A 45 -13.77 2.92 -6.41
N GLY A 46 -13.68 1.96 -5.48
CA GLY A 46 -12.39 1.43 -5.04
C GLY A 46 -11.62 2.35 -4.08
N VAL A 47 -10.29 2.33 -4.19
CA VAL A 47 -9.38 3.01 -3.25
C VAL A 47 -8.20 3.69 -3.92
N GLU A 48 -7.67 4.68 -3.21
CA GLU A 48 -6.36 5.27 -3.47
C GLU A 48 -5.41 4.96 -2.32
N SER A 49 -4.18 4.57 -2.66
CA SER A 49 -3.10 4.34 -1.70
C SER A 49 -2.00 5.40 -1.86
N TYR A 50 -1.58 5.95 -0.72
CA TYR A 50 -0.49 6.91 -0.62
C TYR A 50 0.57 6.34 0.32
N VAL A 51 1.78 6.18 -0.20
CA VAL A 51 2.89 5.55 0.49
C VAL A 51 4.02 6.56 0.63
N THR A 52 4.59 6.64 1.83
CA THR A 52 5.80 7.40 2.12
C THR A 52 6.88 6.43 2.58
N LEU A 53 8.03 6.46 1.92
CA LEU A 53 9.16 5.58 2.19
C LEU A 53 10.37 6.37 2.69
N SER A 54 11.11 5.73 3.57
CA SER A 54 12.51 6.01 3.87
C SER A 54 13.32 4.76 3.52
N ALA A 55 14.45 4.93 2.84
CA ALA A 55 15.21 3.83 2.26
C ALA A 55 16.71 3.93 2.55
N HIS A 56 17.41 2.80 2.46
CA HIS A 56 18.87 2.73 2.40
C HIS A 56 19.38 3.11 1.00
N GLY A 57 20.44 3.90 0.93
CA GLY A 57 21.03 4.39 -0.32
C GLY A 57 21.70 3.32 -1.17
N GLU A 58 22.01 2.17 -0.57
CA GLU A 58 22.61 1.01 -1.24
C GLU A 58 21.59 0.09 -1.92
N ALA A 59 20.31 0.49 -2.02
CA ALA A 59 19.29 -0.30 -2.68
C ALA A 59 19.73 -0.69 -4.10
N GLU A 60 19.92 -1.99 -4.35
CA GLU A 60 20.25 -2.52 -5.67
C GLU A 60 19.18 -2.06 -6.68
N GLY A 61 19.55 -1.57 -7.86
CA GLY A 61 18.60 -0.98 -8.82
C GLY A 61 18.02 0.40 -8.43
N GLY A 62 18.40 0.93 -7.27
CA GLY A 62 18.11 2.28 -6.81
C GLY A 62 16.66 2.58 -6.44
N VAL A 63 16.41 3.84 -6.11
CA VAL A 63 15.08 4.38 -5.72
C VAL A 63 13.97 4.05 -6.73
N PRO A 64 14.17 4.12 -8.06
CA PRO A 64 13.11 3.80 -9.02
C PRO A 64 12.62 2.36 -8.94
N ARG A 65 13.52 1.38 -8.77
CA ARG A 65 13.12 -0.02 -8.58
C ARG A 65 12.32 -0.18 -7.30
N LEU A 66 12.83 0.34 -6.17
CA LEU A 66 12.16 0.26 -4.88
C LEU A 66 10.74 0.85 -4.94
N VAL A 67 10.57 1.98 -5.62
CA VAL A 67 9.27 2.62 -5.84
C VAL A 67 8.34 1.69 -6.62
N ASN A 68 8.81 1.09 -7.71
CA ASN A 68 8.02 0.15 -8.52
C ASN A 68 7.59 -1.08 -7.70
N ASP A 69 8.54 -1.69 -6.99
CA ASP A 69 8.30 -2.86 -6.15
C ASP A 69 7.23 -2.56 -5.08
N PHE A 70 7.28 -1.38 -4.46
CA PHE A 70 6.24 -0.94 -3.52
C PHE A 70 4.89 -0.72 -4.18
N GLN A 71 4.85 -0.11 -5.36
CA GLN A 71 3.59 0.10 -6.08
C GLN A 71 2.92 -1.24 -6.42
N GLU A 72 3.70 -2.19 -6.91
CA GLU A 72 3.23 -3.54 -7.22
C GLU A 72 2.79 -4.30 -5.98
N MET A 73 3.61 -4.31 -4.91
CA MET A 73 3.28 -4.95 -3.64
C MET A 73 1.97 -4.41 -3.07
N VAL A 74 1.82 -3.09 -2.96
CA VAL A 74 0.62 -2.45 -2.40
C VAL A 74 -0.61 -2.79 -3.24
N LYS A 75 -0.50 -2.71 -4.57
CA LYS A 75 -1.60 -3.06 -5.48
C LYS A 75 -2.00 -4.53 -5.32
N LYS A 76 -1.01 -5.43 -5.31
CA LYS A 76 -1.22 -6.87 -5.13
C LYS A 76 -1.93 -7.19 -3.81
N TYR A 77 -1.49 -6.58 -2.72
CA TYR A 77 -2.12 -6.77 -1.41
C TYR A 77 -3.57 -6.27 -1.37
N LEU A 78 -3.84 -5.09 -1.93
CA LEU A 78 -5.19 -4.55 -1.96
C LEU A 78 -6.15 -5.41 -2.79
N VAL A 79 -5.70 -5.90 -3.95
CA VAL A 79 -6.52 -6.71 -4.85
C VAL A 79 -6.66 -8.15 -4.33
N GLU A 80 -5.54 -8.83 -4.09
CA GLU A 80 -5.55 -10.29 -3.86
C GLU A 80 -5.80 -10.66 -2.40
N GLN A 81 -5.32 -9.87 -1.44
CA GLN A 81 -5.41 -10.21 -0.01
C GLN A 81 -6.61 -9.53 0.67
N VAL A 82 -6.91 -8.29 0.29
CA VAL A 82 -8.05 -7.55 0.85
C VAL A 82 -9.32 -7.73 0.01
N GLY A 83 -9.19 -8.04 -1.28
CA GLY A 83 -10.34 -8.22 -2.18
C GLY A 83 -10.91 -6.91 -2.70
N ILE A 84 -10.12 -5.84 -2.77
CA ILE A 84 -10.56 -4.56 -3.33
C ILE A 84 -10.49 -4.64 -4.86
N PRO A 85 -11.64 -4.61 -5.57
CA PRO A 85 -11.67 -4.87 -7.00
C PRO A 85 -11.03 -3.75 -7.83
N ASP A 86 -10.98 -2.54 -7.29
CA ASP A 86 -10.50 -1.36 -8.01
C ASP A 86 -9.53 -0.55 -7.16
N VAL A 87 -8.27 -0.52 -7.59
CA VAL A 87 -7.21 0.31 -7.02
C VAL A 87 -6.92 1.42 -8.01
N LYS A 88 -7.57 2.58 -7.81
CA LYS A 88 -7.50 3.72 -8.74
C LYS A 88 -6.09 4.30 -8.83
N LYS A 89 -5.34 4.26 -7.72
CA LYS A 89 -4.01 4.87 -7.62
C LYS A 89 -3.17 4.25 -6.52
N VAL A 90 -1.89 4.04 -6.81
CA VAL A 90 -0.86 3.82 -5.79
C VAL A 90 0.25 4.84 -6.04
N GLU A 91 0.38 5.81 -5.14
CA GLU A 91 1.43 6.83 -5.20
C GLU A 91 2.46 6.57 -4.13
N VAL A 92 3.72 6.46 -4.53
CA VAL A 92 4.84 6.24 -3.61
C VAL A 92 5.75 7.46 -3.67
N ARG A 93 6.11 7.98 -2.49
CA ARG A 93 7.08 9.07 -2.33
C ARG A 93 8.22 8.62 -1.43
N VAL A 94 9.45 8.74 -1.91
CA VAL A 94 10.64 8.59 -1.06
C VAL A 94 10.98 9.93 -0.44
N THR A 95 11.06 9.97 0.89
CA THR A 95 11.26 11.22 1.66
C THR A 95 12.63 11.33 2.30
N LYS A 96 13.31 10.19 2.50
CA LYS A 96 14.66 10.12 3.05
C LYS A 96 15.41 8.95 2.41
N ILE A 97 16.69 9.17 2.15
CA ILE A 97 17.65 8.16 1.73
C ILE A 97 18.80 8.25 2.73
N PHE A 98 19.18 7.12 3.31
CA PHE A 98 20.25 7.01 4.31
C PHE A 98 21.51 6.42 3.72
#